data_AF-A0A162MPR2-F1
#
_entry.id   AF-A0A162MPR2-F1
#
_cell.length_a   1.000
_cell.length_b   1.000
_cell.length_c   1.000
_cell.angle_alpha   90.00
_cell.angle_beta   90.00
_cell.angle_gamma   90.00
#
_symmetry.space_group_name_H-M   'P 1'
#
loop_
_entity.id
_entity.type
_entity.pdbx_description
1 polymer ?
#
loop_
_entity_poly.entity_id
_entity_poly.type
_entity_poly.pdbx_seq_one_letter_code
_entity_poly.pdbx_strand_id
1 'polypeptide(L)'
;MVCDDKMNLSSFALKSRIYDGFQIIIAGICPIEEILETKRILNEIGRDFSAKGIKDGFELDYKLAKHFCNETPKNLFALGVSIFVPWIKEASGGIIGSPREKISSAQGIIENIGNNLSLIAFPGGPGIVIEGSIEKAMKILQFIEFNKTNNDLEKIYQIALNVMTESIPNAIIISDGCGINRTGCAAAITGNRIELYSLKDY
;
A
#
# COMPACT_ATOMS: atom_id res chain seq x y z
N MET A 1 13.02 35.70 1.68
CA MET A 1 11.79 34.92 1.95
C MET A 1 11.72 33.90 0.83
N VAL A 2 12.27 32.71 1.06
CA VAL A 2 12.21 31.62 0.08
C VAL A 2 10.80 31.05 0.23
N CYS A 3 9.97 31.20 -0.80
CA CYS A 3 8.75 30.43 -0.87
C CYS A 3 9.19 28.96 -0.95
N ASP A 4 8.99 28.20 0.13
CA ASP A 4 9.07 26.74 0.05
C ASP A 4 8.04 26.32 -1.00
N ASP A 5 8.52 25.94 -2.18
CA ASP A 5 7.68 25.29 -3.19
C ASP A 5 7.21 23.98 -2.55
N LYS A 6 5.99 24.02 -2.02
CA LYS A 6 5.38 22.87 -1.38
C LYS A 6 5.18 21.82 -2.46
N MET A 7 5.96 20.74 -2.37
CA MET A 7 5.92 19.63 -3.31
C MET A 7 4.50 19.05 -3.36
N ASN A 8 3.89 19.08 -4.55
CA ASN A 8 2.54 18.58 -4.75
C ASN A 8 2.59 17.07 -4.92
N LEU A 9 2.14 16.35 -3.90
CA LEU A 9 2.05 14.89 -3.91
C LEU A 9 0.77 14.42 -4.58
N SER A 10 0.81 13.19 -5.10
CA SER A 10 -0.36 12.48 -5.56
C SER A 10 -0.24 10.98 -5.30
N SER A 11 -1.37 10.34 -4.96
CA SER A 11 -1.47 8.89 -4.85
C SER A 11 -1.89 8.25 -6.18
N PHE A 12 -1.43 7.04 -6.43
CA PHE A 12 -1.88 6.23 -7.55
C PHE A 12 -1.95 4.75 -7.18
N ALA A 13 -2.72 3.98 -7.94
CA ALA A 13 -2.62 2.52 -7.94
C ALA A 13 -2.63 1.95 -9.36
N LEU A 14 -2.08 0.75 -9.53
CA LEU A 14 -2.10 -0.03 -10.76
C LEU A 14 -2.22 -1.53 -10.46
N LYS A 15 -2.90 -2.25 -11.35
CA LYS A 15 -3.01 -3.72 -11.31
C LYS A 15 -2.20 -4.31 -12.46
N SER A 16 -1.43 -5.36 -12.19
CA SER A 16 -0.57 -6.02 -13.17
C SER A 16 -0.47 -7.52 -12.90
N ARG A 17 0.52 -8.16 -13.53
CA ARG A 17 0.92 -9.55 -13.27
C ARG A 17 2.43 -9.64 -13.09
N ILE A 18 2.86 -10.49 -12.17
CA ILE A 18 4.27 -10.81 -11.94
C ILE A 18 4.80 -11.79 -12.99
N TYR A 19 6.10 -12.12 -12.93
CA TYR A 19 6.76 -13.04 -13.86
C TYR A 19 6.04 -14.40 -13.94
N ASP A 20 5.61 -14.94 -12.80
CA ASP A 20 4.91 -16.23 -12.72
C ASP A 20 3.43 -16.14 -13.18
N GLY A 21 2.97 -14.98 -13.64
CA GLY A 21 1.61 -14.74 -14.12
C GLY A 21 0.58 -14.44 -13.04
N PHE A 22 0.95 -14.44 -11.76
CA PHE A 22 0.02 -14.08 -10.68
C PHE A 22 -0.28 -12.58 -10.64
N GLN A 23 -1.47 -12.25 -10.15
CA GLN A 23 -1.89 -10.85 -10.05
C GLN A 23 -1.17 -10.14 -8.91
N ILE A 24 -0.85 -8.87 -9.17
CA ILE A 24 -0.26 -7.94 -8.22
C ILE A 24 -0.95 -6.58 -8.36
N ILE A 25 -1.12 -5.88 -7.24
CA ILE A 25 -1.53 -4.49 -7.21
C ILE A 25 -0.40 -3.71 -6.55
N ILE A 26 -0.07 -2.56 -7.13
CA ILE A 26 0.97 -1.66 -6.64
C ILE A 26 0.34 -0.28 -6.49
N ALA A 27 0.54 0.34 -5.33
CA ALA A 27 0.12 1.69 -5.02
C ALA A 27 1.32 2.53 -4.55
N GLY A 28 1.26 3.84 -4.76
CA GLY A 28 2.35 4.71 -4.37
C GLY A 28 1.94 6.15 -4.17
N ILE A 29 2.80 6.90 -3.47
CA ILE A 29 2.73 8.36 -3.32
C ILE A 29 4.07 8.96 -3.76
N CYS A 30 4.01 9.87 -4.73
CA CYS A 30 5.15 10.60 -5.29
C CYS A 30 4.71 12.01 -5.74
N PRO A 31 5.64 12.86 -6.20
CA PRO A 31 5.31 14.12 -6.86
C PRO A 31 4.39 13.89 -8.07
N ILE A 32 3.43 14.80 -8.26
CA ILE A 32 2.37 14.67 -9.28
C ILE A 32 2.94 14.57 -10.70
N GLU A 33 4.03 15.28 -10.97
CA GLU A 33 4.73 15.33 -12.25
C GLU A 33 5.44 14.02 -12.61
N GLU A 34 5.66 13.13 -11.64
CA GLU A 34 6.40 11.88 -11.83
C GLU A 34 5.52 10.62 -11.78
N ILE A 35 4.19 10.76 -11.58
CA ILE A 35 3.27 9.62 -11.46
C ILE A 35 3.40 8.66 -12.65
N LEU A 36 3.36 9.18 -13.88
CA LEU A 36 3.33 8.34 -15.08
C LEU A 36 4.58 7.48 -15.20
N GLU A 37 5.74 8.09 -15.00
CA GLU A 37 7.02 7.39 -15.07
C GLU A 37 7.20 6.43 -13.89
N THR A 38 6.79 6.84 -12.69
CA THR A 38 6.85 5.99 -11.50
C THR A 38 5.93 4.77 -11.65
N LYS A 39 4.72 4.93 -12.19
CA LYS A 39 3.81 3.82 -12.52
C LYS A 39 4.45 2.85 -13.53
N ARG A 40 5.13 3.39 -14.56
CA ARG A 40 5.82 2.58 -15.57
C ARG A 40 6.93 1.73 -14.95
N ILE A 41 7.81 2.35 -14.18
CA ILE A 41 8.95 1.67 -13.51
C ILE A 41 8.45 0.63 -12.52
N LEU A 42 7.48 0.98 -11.66
CA LEU A 42 6.93 0.02 -10.69
C LEU A 42 6.24 -1.17 -11.35
N ASN A 43 5.58 -0.96 -12.49
CA ASN A 43 5.00 -2.04 -13.27
C ASN A 43 6.07 -2.98 -13.86
N GLU A 44 7.22 -2.44 -14.28
CA GLU A 44 8.37 -3.25 -14.73
C GLU A 44 8.95 -4.07 -13.56
N ILE A 45 9.23 -3.42 -12.42
CA ILE A 45 9.70 -4.09 -11.19
C ILE A 45 8.75 -5.21 -10.78
N GLY A 46 7.44 -4.94 -10.78
CA GLY A 46 6.43 -5.94 -10.44
C GLY A 46 6.42 -7.14 -11.40
N ARG A 47 6.61 -6.90 -12.70
CA ARG A 47 6.68 -7.96 -13.72
C ARG A 47 7.92 -8.84 -13.59
N ASP A 48 9.00 -8.31 -13.04
CA ASP A 48 10.26 -9.04 -12.86
C ASP A 48 10.30 -9.88 -11.58
N PHE A 49 9.35 -9.68 -10.65
CA PHE A 49 9.25 -10.49 -9.44
C PHE A 49 8.81 -11.92 -9.73
N SER A 50 9.46 -12.92 -9.11
CA SER A 50 9.04 -14.31 -9.10
C SER A 50 8.82 -14.81 -7.67
N ALA A 51 7.66 -15.40 -7.41
CA ALA A 51 7.30 -16.10 -6.20
C ALA A 51 7.82 -17.56 -6.17
N LYS A 52 8.50 -18.03 -7.23
CA LYS A 52 9.01 -19.39 -7.31
C LYS A 52 9.93 -19.71 -6.14
N GLY A 53 9.66 -20.83 -5.47
CA GLY A 53 10.46 -21.33 -4.35
C GLY A 53 10.20 -20.65 -3.00
N ILE A 54 9.28 -19.68 -2.93
CA ILE A 54 8.81 -19.10 -1.67
C ILE A 54 7.87 -20.10 -0.98
N LYS A 55 8.15 -20.37 0.31
CA LYS A 55 7.49 -21.46 1.05
C LYS A 55 6.40 -21.00 2.01
N ASP A 56 6.54 -19.81 2.56
CA ASP A 56 5.63 -19.26 3.56
C ASP A 56 5.37 -17.77 3.34
N GLY A 57 4.33 -17.25 4.00
CA GLY A 57 3.93 -15.85 3.88
C GLY A 57 5.00 -14.87 4.38
N PHE A 58 5.70 -15.18 5.47
CA PHE A 58 6.74 -14.28 5.96
C PHE A 58 7.86 -14.09 4.94
N GLU A 59 8.31 -15.18 4.31
CA GLU A 59 9.28 -15.15 3.23
C GLU A 59 8.74 -14.37 2.01
N LEU A 60 7.45 -14.52 1.69
CA LEU A 60 6.79 -13.76 0.63
C LEU A 60 6.87 -12.26 0.87
N ASP A 61 6.41 -11.77 2.03
CA ASP A 61 6.40 -10.34 2.34
C ASP A 61 7.81 -9.76 2.37
N TYR A 62 8.77 -10.50 2.97
CA TYR A 62 10.16 -10.07 3.02
C TYR A 62 10.78 -9.97 1.61
N LYS A 63 10.62 -11.00 0.77
CA LYS A 63 11.16 -10.99 -0.60
C LYS A 63 10.48 -9.94 -1.46
N LEU A 64 9.18 -9.74 -1.30
CA LEU A 64 8.42 -8.71 -1.99
C LEU A 64 8.94 -7.32 -1.63
N ALA A 65 9.05 -7.01 -0.32
CA ALA A 65 9.59 -5.73 0.14
C ALA A 65 11.01 -5.50 -0.35
N LYS A 66 11.88 -6.51 -0.22
CA LYS A 66 13.27 -6.43 -0.67
C LYS A 66 13.38 -6.18 -2.17
N HIS A 67 12.57 -6.86 -2.98
CA HIS A 67 12.54 -6.70 -4.43
C HIS A 67 12.23 -5.26 -4.82
N PHE A 68 11.11 -4.73 -4.29
CA PHE A 68 10.71 -3.37 -4.60
C PHE A 68 11.68 -2.31 -4.06
N CYS A 69 12.15 -2.43 -2.80
CA CYS A 69 13.05 -1.42 -2.22
C CYS A 69 14.36 -1.23 -2.99
N ASN A 70 14.88 -2.28 -3.62
CA ASN A 70 16.15 -2.21 -4.37
C ASN A 70 16.05 -1.40 -5.66
N GLU A 71 14.90 -1.40 -6.32
CA GLU A 71 14.74 -0.91 -7.69
C GLU A 71 13.84 0.33 -7.79
N THR A 72 13.16 0.67 -6.70
CA THR A 72 12.20 1.77 -6.66
C THR A 72 12.86 3.15 -6.95
N PRO A 73 12.21 4.04 -7.72
CA PRO A 73 12.66 5.42 -7.96
C PRO A 73 12.81 6.28 -6.70
N LYS A 74 13.82 7.18 -6.65
CA LYS A 74 14.16 8.00 -5.46
C LYS A 74 13.03 8.89 -4.95
N ASN A 75 12.16 9.28 -5.86
CA ASN A 75 11.02 10.16 -5.67
C ASN A 75 9.73 9.44 -5.21
N LEU A 76 9.73 8.11 -5.09
CA LEU A 76 8.63 7.40 -4.46
C LEU A 76 8.79 7.46 -2.94
N PHE A 77 7.84 8.11 -2.26
CA PHE A 77 7.89 8.34 -0.81
C PHE A 77 7.10 7.30 -0.02
N ALA A 78 6.07 6.73 -0.63
CA ALA A 78 5.34 5.60 -0.07
C ALA A 78 5.05 4.57 -1.15
N LEU A 79 5.14 3.30 -0.77
CA LEU A 79 4.86 2.14 -1.61
C LEU A 79 3.91 1.22 -0.86
N GLY A 80 2.95 0.68 -1.60
CA GLY A 80 2.06 -0.37 -1.15
C GLY A 80 1.97 -1.46 -2.21
N VAL A 81 2.02 -2.73 -1.81
CA VAL A 81 1.92 -3.86 -2.76
C VAL A 81 1.05 -4.96 -2.17
N SER A 82 0.14 -5.49 -2.98
CA SER A 82 -0.66 -6.68 -2.68
C SER A 82 -0.46 -7.73 -3.78
N ILE A 83 -0.15 -8.97 -3.42
CA ILE A 83 0.10 -10.08 -4.35
C ILE A 83 -0.66 -11.32 -3.92
N PHE A 84 -1.19 -12.05 -4.90
CA PHE A 84 -1.84 -13.34 -4.68
C PHE A 84 -0.92 -14.47 -5.15
N VAL A 85 -0.52 -15.35 -4.24
CA VAL A 85 0.27 -16.54 -4.52
C VAL A 85 -0.55 -17.78 -4.10
N PRO A 86 -1.01 -18.64 -5.03
CA PRO A 86 -2.04 -19.64 -4.72
C PRO A 86 -1.71 -20.65 -3.62
N TRP A 87 -0.42 -20.97 -3.44
CA TRP A 87 0.04 -21.95 -2.44
C TRP A 87 0.29 -21.35 -1.06
N ILE A 88 0.36 -20.03 -0.92
CA ILE A 88 0.51 -19.36 0.38
C ILE A 88 -0.87 -19.27 1.04
N LYS A 89 -1.02 -19.86 2.23
CA LYS A 89 -2.32 -20.00 2.93
C LYS A 89 -2.44 -19.10 4.15
N GLU A 90 -1.33 -18.56 4.61
CA GLU A 90 -1.24 -17.56 5.65
C GLU A 90 -1.73 -16.20 5.15
N ALA A 91 -2.24 -15.36 6.05
CA ALA A 91 -2.55 -13.97 5.74
C ALA A 91 -1.24 -13.21 5.51
N SER A 92 -0.98 -12.85 4.25
CA SER A 92 0.31 -12.31 3.78
C SER A 92 0.19 -11.83 2.32
N GLY A 93 1.29 -11.49 1.66
CA GLY A 93 1.33 -10.96 0.31
C GLY A 93 0.90 -9.50 0.31
N GLY A 94 1.16 -8.77 1.38
CA GLY A 94 0.78 -7.38 1.60
C GLY A 94 1.94 -6.64 2.26
N ILE A 95 2.44 -5.60 1.59
CA ILE A 95 3.47 -4.71 2.16
C ILE A 95 3.05 -3.26 1.98
N ILE A 96 3.45 -2.41 2.92
CA ILE A 96 3.26 -0.97 2.82
C ILE A 96 4.33 -0.23 3.64
N GLY A 97 4.72 0.96 3.19
CA GLY A 97 5.61 1.84 3.94
C GLY A 97 6.45 2.71 3.01
N SER A 98 7.54 3.26 3.55
CA SER A 98 8.54 3.94 2.73
C SER A 98 9.50 2.91 2.12
N PRO A 99 9.77 2.95 0.80
CA PRO A 99 10.76 2.08 0.15
C PRO A 99 12.21 2.42 0.55
N ARG A 100 12.41 3.46 1.37
CA ARG A 100 13.72 3.93 1.86
C ARG A 100 14.02 3.50 3.29
N GLU A 101 13.01 3.01 4.00
CA GLU A 101 13.15 2.57 5.38
C GLU A 101 13.54 1.10 5.48
N LYS A 102 14.01 0.70 6.67
CA LYS A 102 14.37 -0.69 6.93
C LYS A 102 13.10 -1.57 6.92
N ILE A 103 13.16 -2.66 6.16
CA ILE A 103 12.10 -3.68 6.13
C ILE A 103 11.87 -4.24 7.54
N SER A 104 10.65 -4.13 8.01
CA SER A 104 10.20 -4.64 9.31
C SER A 104 8.76 -5.13 9.20
N SER A 105 8.35 -6.05 10.09
CA SER A 105 6.96 -6.49 10.17
C SER A 105 6.11 -5.47 10.91
N ALA A 106 4.81 -5.39 10.57
CA ALA A 106 3.87 -4.54 11.29
C ALA A 106 3.80 -4.92 12.78
N GLN A 107 3.97 -3.94 13.66
CA GLN A 107 3.90 -4.11 15.13
C GLN A 107 2.72 -3.35 15.76
N GLY A 108 1.77 -2.88 14.95
CA GLY A 108 0.64 -2.06 15.44
C GLY A 108 1.06 -0.62 15.74
N ILE A 109 1.97 -0.08 14.92
CA ILE A 109 2.61 1.22 15.15
C ILE A 109 2.05 2.24 14.15
N ILE A 110 1.91 3.47 14.64
CA ILE A 110 1.76 4.66 13.80
C ILE A 110 3.11 5.35 13.78
N GLU A 111 3.66 5.61 12.61
CA GLU A 111 4.97 6.26 12.46
C GLU A 111 4.96 7.33 11.38
N ASN A 112 5.85 8.30 11.52
CA ASN A 112 6.13 9.28 10.46
C ASN A 112 7.19 8.69 9.53
N ILE A 113 6.94 8.69 8.23
CA ILE A 113 7.84 8.11 7.21
C ILE A 113 8.49 9.18 6.31
N GLY A 114 8.48 10.45 6.76
CA GLY A 114 9.01 11.60 6.03
C GLY A 114 8.02 12.24 5.07
N ASN A 115 8.39 13.38 4.46
CA ASN A 115 7.60 14.08 3.42
C ASN A 115 6.15 14.38 3.81
N ASN A 116 5.89 14.69 5.09
CA ASN A 116 4.54 14.87 5.65
C ASN A 116 3.64 13.63 5.48
N LEU A 117 4.23 12.43 5.48
CA LEU A 117 3.50 11.17 5.42
C LEU A 117 3.54 10.43 6.76
N SER A 118 2.42 9.80 7.10
CA SER A 118 2.29 8.92 8.27
C SER A 118 1.81 7.53 7.84
N LEU A 119 2.42 6.49 8.39
CA LEU A 119 2.07 5.09 8.20
C LEU A 119 1.27 4.57 9.40
N ILE A 120 0.26 3.76 9.12
CA ILE A 120 -0.49 2.93 10.07
C ILE A 120 -0.35 1.49 9.59
N ALA A 121 0.24 0.61 10.39
CA ALA A 121 0.41 -0.80 10.04
C ALA A 121 0.01 -1.73 11.18
N PHE A 122 -0.98 -2.60 10.91
CA PHE A 122 -1.49 -3.58 11.87
C PHE A 122 -1.20 -5.02 11.43
N PRO A 123 -0.83 -5.91 12.37
CA PRO A 123 -0.72 -7.34 12.07
C PRO A 123 -2.04 -7.91 11.51
N GLY A 124 -2.00 -8.44 10.28
CA GLY A 124 -3.16 -9.06 9.63
C GLY A 124 -4.30 -8.10 9.24
N GLY A 125 -4.09 -6.79 9.36
CA GLY A 125 -5.02 -5.75 8.93
C GLY A 125 -4.48 -4.99 7.72
N PRO A 126 -5.33 -4.20 7.03
CA PRO A 126 -4.83 -3.31 6.01
C PRO A 126 -3.82 -2.31 6.59
N GLY A 127 -2.77 -2.06 5.84
CA GLY A 127 -1.84 -0.97 6.09
C GLY A 127 -2.27 0.29 5.35
N ILE A 128 -1.97 1.46 5.92
CA ILE A 128 -2.41 2.76 5.40
C ILE A 128 -1.24 3.74 5.46
N VAL A 129 -0.96 4.44 4.37
CA VAL A 129 -0.14 5.66 4.39
C VAL A 129 -1.02 6.85 4.03
N ILE A 130 -0.93 7.92 4.82
CA ILE A 130 -1.63 9.19 4.56
C ILE A 130 -0.66 10.35 4.43
N GLU A 131 -1.05 11.39 3.70
CA GLU A 131 -0.43 12.71 3.78
C GLU A 131 -1.01 13.49 4.95
N GLY A 132 -0.23 13.57 6.03
CA GLY A 132 -0.59 14.28 7.24
C GLY A 132 0.21 13.83 8.44
N SER A 133 -0.12 14.45 9.58
CA SER A 133 0.48 14.15 10.87
C SER A 133 -0.01 12.81 11.44
N ILE A 134 0.74 12.31 12.42
CA ILE A 134 0.36 11.16 13.25
C ILE A 134 -1.01 11.38 13.90
N GLU A 135 -1.35 12.62 14.29
CA GLU A 135 -2.65 12.95 14.86
C GLU A 135 -3.80 12.69 13.87
N LYS A 136 -3.62 13.04 12.59
CA LYS A 136 -4.60 12.69 11.54
C LYS A 136 -4.69 11.18 11.35
N ALA A 137 -3.55 10.50 11.35
CA ALA A 137 -3.50 9.04 11.23
C ALA A 137 -4.27 8.35 12.39
N MET A 138 -4.12 8.85 13.62
CA MET A 138 -4.85 8.37 14.79
C MET A 138 -6.37 8.54 14.64
N LYS A 139 -6.84 9.66 14.07
CA LYS A 139 -8.28 9.85 13.83
C LYS A 139 -8.83 8.81 12.86
N ILE A 140 -8.13 8.56 11.74
CA ILE A 140 -8.53 7.52 10.77
C ILE A 140 -8.70 6.17 11.48
N LEU A 141 -7.75 5.83 12.35
CA LEU A 141 -7.70 4.58 13.09
C LEU A 141 -8.86 4.43 14.09
N GLN A 142 -9.28 5.51 14.77
CA GLN A 142 -10.42 5.48 15.70
C GLN A 142 -11.73 5.03 15.04
N PHE A 143 -11.89 5.27 13.74
CA PHE A 143 -13.07 4.85 12.98
C PHE A 143 -12.95 3.44 12.39
N ILE A 144 -11.77 2.81 12.46
CA ILE A 144 -11.60 1.43 12.02
C ILE A 144 -12.08 0.51 13.14
N GLU A 145 -13.40 0.30 13.23
CA GLU A 145 -13.95 -0.82 14.01
C GLU A 145 -13.54 -2.13 13.33
N PHE A 146 -12.36 -2.65 13.66
CA PHE A 146 -11.75 -3.85 13.05
C PHE A 146 -12.58 -5.15 13.15
N ASN A 147 -13.77 -5.13 13.76
CA ASN A 147 -14.54 -6.31 14.15
C ASN A 147 -15.90 -6.48 13.45
N LYS A 148 -16.31 -5.60 12.51
CA LYS A 148 -17.66 -5.70 11.91
C LYS A 148 -17.75 -6.54 10.64
N THR A 149 -16.65 -6.70 9.89
CA THR A 149 -16.65 -7.44 8.61
C THR A 149 -15.36 -8.21 8.41
N ASN A 150 -15.44 -9.39 7.80
CA ASN A 150 -14.28 -10.18 7.37
C ASN A 150 -13.89 -9.90 5.91
N ASN A 151 -14.56 -8.95 5.23
CA ASN A 151 -14.30 -8.61 3.84
C ASN A 151 -13.24 -7.50 3.73
N ASP A 152 -12.10 -7.79 3.11
CA ASP A 152 -11.01 -6.82 2.90
C ASP A 152 -11.46 -5.60 2.09
N LEU A 153 -12.29 -5.79 1.05
CA LEU A 153 -12.75 -4.69 0.20
C LEU A 153 -13.62 -3.70 0.99
N GLU A 154 -14.52 -4.21 1.82
CA GLU A 154 -15.37 -3.38 2.67
C GLU A 154 -14.52 -2.61 3.69
N LYS A 155 -13.52 -3.25 4.30
CA LYS A 155 -12.56 -2.57 5.20
C LYS A 155 -11.84 -1.43 4.50
N ILE A 156 -11.27 -1.68 3.32
CA ILE A 156 -10.57 -0.65 2.54
C ILE A 156 -11.52 0.51 2.19
N TYR A 157 -12.76 0.19 1.78
CA TYR A 157 -13.75 1.21 1.44
C TYR A 157 -14.09 2.10 2.64
N GLN A 158 -14.34 1.52 3.82
CA GLN A 158 -14.60 2.29 5.04
C GLN A 158 -13.41 3.18 5.43
N ILE A 159 -12.19 2.65 5.34
CA ILE A 159 -10.98 3.44 5.59
C ILE A 159 -10.88 4.60 4.60
N ALA A 160 -11.13 4.35 3.30
CA ALA A 160 -11.08 5.39 2.28
C ALA A 160 -12.11 6.51 2.52
N LEU A 161 -13.33 6.16 2.96
CA LEU A 161 -14.34 7.15 3.37
C LEU A 161 -13.88 8.01 4.54
N ASN A 162 -13.21 7.40 5.53
CA ASN A 162 -12.67 8.14 6.68
C ASN A 162 -11.54 9.10 6.25
N VAL A 163 -10.66 8.66 5.34
CA VAL A 163 -9.60 9.51 4.77
C VAL A 163 -10.21 10.74 4.10
N MET A 164 -11.26 10.55 3.30
CA MET A 164 -11.96 11.68 2.66
C MET A 164 -12.66 12.59 3.68
N THR A 165 -13.28 12.01 4.72
CA THR A 165 -13.97 12.77 5.77
C THR A 165 -13.01 13.70 6.53
N GLU A 166 -11.80 13.23 6.81
CA GLU A 166 -10.73 14.03 7.44
C GLU A 166 -10.00 14.97 6.46
N SER A 167 -10.49 15.08 5.21
CA SER A 167 -9.93 15.94 4.16
C SER A 167 -8.43 15.70 3.97
N ILE A 168 -8.02 14.44 3.99
CA ILE A 168 -6.63 14.04 3.74
C ILE A 168 -6.39 14.07 2.22
N PRO A 169 -5.42 14.85 1.71
CA PRO A 169 -5.24 15.02 0.27
C PRO A 169 -4.81 13.74 -0.44
N ASN A 170 -3.95 12.95 0.18
CA ASN A 170 -3.36 11.77 -0.43
C ASN A 170 -3.33 10.60 0.57
N ALA A 171 -3.73 9.41 0.14
CA ALA A 171 -3.50 8.19 0.90
C ALA A 171 -3.39 6.96 -0.01
N ILE A 172 -2.68 5.94 0.48
CA ILE A 172 -2.73 4.59 -0.07
C ILE A 172 -3.10 3.60 1.03
N ILE A 173 -3.91 2.60 0.68
CA ILE A 173 -4.38 1.54 1.58
C ILE A 173 -4.08 0.21 0.90
N ILE A 174 -3.51 -0.75 1.62
CA ILE A 174 -3.17 -2.09 1.11
C ILE A 174 -3.69 -3.16 2.06
N SER A 175 -4.27 -4.23 1.53
CA SER A 175 -4.52 -5.46 2.27
C SER A 175 -3.68 -6.62 1.73
N ASP A 176 -3.50 -7.64 2.56
CA ASP A 176 -2.92 -8.93 2.20
C ASP A 176 -3.67 -9.58 1.02
N GLY A 177 -2.90 -10.10 0.06
CA GLY A 177 -3.43 -10.80 -1.12
C GLY A 177 -3.49 -12.33 -0.99
N CYS A 178 -2.73 -12.90 -0.05
CA CYS A 178 -2.70 -14.32 0.27
C CYS A 178 -3.45 -14.60 1.58
N GLY A 179 -3.96 -15.82 1.72
CA GLY A 179 -4.66 -16.27 2.90
C GLY A 179 -6.13 -16.63 2.69
N ILE A 180 -6.70 -17.36 3.66
CA ILE A 180 -8.13 -17.73 3.66
C ILE A 180 -8.96 -16.44 3.77
N ASN A 181 -9.94 -16.29 2.86
CA ASN A 181 -10.82 -15.12 2.75
C ASN A 181 -10.11 -13.79 2.45
N ARG A 182 -8.83 -13.81 2.06
CA ARG A 182 -8.12 -12.61 1.60
C ARG A 182 -8.35 -12.36 0.14
N THR A 183 -8.61 -11.11 -0.20
CA THR A 183 -8.93 -10.70 -1.58
C THR A 183 -7.76 -9.97 -2.21
N GLY A 184 -6.90 -9.34 -1.41
CA GLY A 184 -5.83 -8.47 -1.87
C GLY A 184 -6.41 -7.24 -2.54
N CYS A 185 -6.47 -6.14 -1.82
CA CYS A 185 -7.08 -4.92 -2.28
C CYS A 185 -6.13 -3.76 -2.10
N ALA A 186 -6.27 -2.75 -2.95
CA ALA A 186 -5.62 -1.47 -2.76
C ALA A 186 -6.59 -0.32 -3.05
N ALA A 187 -6.45 0.75 -2.29
CA ALA A 187 -7.03 2.04 -2.64
C ALA A 187 -5.94 3.10 -2.74
N ALA A 188 -6.04 3.97 -3.73
CA ALA A 188 -5.29 5.22 -3.81
C ALA A 188 -6.28 6.39 -3.79
N ILE A 189 -6.12 7.29 -2.83
CA ILE A 189 -6.94 8.48 -2.65
C ILE A 189 -6.13 9.70 -3.05
N THR A 190 -6.70 10.52 -3.94
CA THR A 190 -6.12 11.80 -4.39
C THR A 190 -7.24 12.83 -4.44
N GLY A 191 -7.21 13.79 -3.50
CA GLY A 191 -8.28 14.73 -3.25
C GLY A 191 -9.60 13.99 -2.96
N ASN A 192 -10.61 14.24 -3.80
CA ASN A 192 -11.94 13.62 -3.68
C ASN A 192 -12.12 12.39 -4.59
N ARG A 193 -11.03 11.79 -5.07
CA ARG A 193 -11.07 10.61 -5.96
C ARG A 193 -10.48 9.40 -5.25
N ILE A 194 -11.12 8.25 -5.46
CA ILE A 194 -10.64 6.94 -5.02
C ILE A 194 -10.43 6.05 -6.24
N GLU A 195 -9.21 5.55 -6.42
CA GLU A 195 -8.92 4.41 -7.30
C GLU A 195 -8.91 3.14 -6.44
N LEU A 196 -9.78 2.17 -6.73
CA LEU A 196 -9.91 0.94 -5.96
C LEU A 196 -9.65 -0.28 -6.85
N TYR A 197 -8.82 -1.20 -6.36
CA TYR A 197 -8.48 -2.45 -7.05
C TYR A 197 -8.60 -3.63 -6.09
N SER A 198 -9.00 -4.78 -6.61
CA SER A 198 -8.93 -6.09 -5.94
C SER A 198 -8.18 -7.09 -6.83
N LEU A 199 -7.47 -8.06 -6.26
CA LEU A 199 -6.82 -9.12 -7.04
C LEU A 199 -7.88 -10.08 -7.56
N LYS A 200 -8.77 -10.53 -6.68
CA LYS A 200 -9.91 -11.37 -7.03
C LYS A 200 -11.09 -10.51 -7.48
N ASP A 201 -11.67 -10.85 -8.61
CA ASP A 201 -12.93 -10.26 -9.07
C ASP A 201 -14.07 -10.95 -8.29
N TYR A 202 -15.04 -10.16 -7.80
CA TYR A 202 -16.22 -10.65 -7.06
C TYR A 202 -17.38 -10.95 -8.00
#